data_AF-A0A2G5K1U8-F1
#
_entry.id   AF-A0A2G5K1U8-F1
#
_cell.length_a   1.000
_cell.length_b   1.000
_cell.length_c   1.000
_cell.angle_alpha   90.00
_cell.angle_beta   90.00
_cell.angle_gamma   90.00
#
_symmetry.space_group_name_H-M   'P 1'
#
loop_
_entity.id
_entity.type
_entity.pdbx_description
1 polymer ?
#
loop_
_entity_poly.entity_id
_entity_poly.type
_entity_poly.pdbx_seq_one_letter_code
_entity_poly.pdbx_strand_id
1 'polypeptide(L)'
;MSTPNKFFDDMSAIMTNAMGVAQGAKDEAETAMKSWIDRWLADRDFVTREEFDAVKAMAQKARVENDALMARIDALEAAAKPTPRKAAAKKPAAKKPAAKK
;
A
#
# COMPACT_ATOMS: atom_id res chain seq x y z
N MET A 1 31.34 -74.26 15.46
CA MET A 1 30.12 -73.43 15.44
C MET A 1 30.49 -72.09 16.03
N SER A 2 30.71 -71.08 15.20
CA SER A 2 31.14 -69.74 15.64
C SER A 2 29.93 -68.95 16.13
N THR A 3 30.00 -68.49 17.37
CA THR A 3 28.93 -67.74 18.05
C THR A 3 28.72 -66.39 17.36
N PRO A 4 27.54 -66.08 16.81
CA PRO A 4 27.25 -64.77 16.23
C PRO A 4 27.15 -63.72 17.35
N ASN A 5 27.78 -62.57 17.14
CA ASN A 5 27.97 -61.52 18.12
C ASN A 5 26.68 -60.70 18.30
N LYS A 6 25.72 -61.20 19.13
CA LYS A 6 24.36 -60.65 19.36
C LYS A 6 24.27 -59.13 19.56
N PHE A 7 25.28 -58.52 20.19
CA PHE A 7 25.31 -57.06 20.43
C PHE A 7 25.31 -56.23 19.13
N PHE A 8 25.99 -56.70 18.08
CA PHE A 8 26.00 -56.02 16.79
C PHE A 8 24.67 -56.18 16.05
N ASP A 9 24.00 -57.32 16.23
CA ASP A 9 22.70 -57.61 15.63
C ASP A 9 21.61 -56.72 16.26
N ASP A 10 21.58 -56.64 17.59
CA ASP A 10 20.64 -55.77 18.32
C ASP A 10 20.85 -54.29 17.97
N MET A 11 22.10 -53.84 17.83
CA MET A 11 22.42 -52.47 17.39
C MET A 11 21.96 -52.20 15.96
N SER A 12 22.09 -53.19 15.06
CA SER A 12 21.62 -53.07 13.67
C SER A 12 20.10 -53.03 13.57
N ALA A 13 19.41 -53.80 14.41
CA ALA A 13 17.96 -53.80 14.53
C ALA A 13 17.45 -52.46 15.09
N ILE A 14 18.12 -51.92 16.11
CA ILE A 14 17.80 -50.59 16.67
C ILE A 14 18.04 -49.50 15.63
N MET A 15 19.16 -49.52 14.89
CA MET A 15 19.41 -48.54 13.82
C MET A 15 18.34 -48.60 12.72
N THR A 16 17.93 -49.80 12.32
CA THR A 16 16.91 -49.97 11.27
C THR A 16 15.54 -49.47 11.74
N ASN A 17 15.16 -49.80 12.98
CA ASN A 17 13.92 -49.32 13.60
C ASN A 17 13.96 -47.80 13.85
N ALA A 18 15.11 -47.27 14.29
CA ALA A 18 15.31 -45.84 14.53
C ALA A 18 15.30 -45.02 13.23
N MET A 19 15.78 -45.58 12.11
CA MET A 19 15.72 -44.91 10.81
C MET A 19 14.27 -44.73 10.34
N GLY A 20 13.38 -45.70 10.60
CA GLY A 20 11.96 -45.57 10.32
C GLY A 20 11.26 -44.49 11.16
N VAL A 21 11.58 -44.41 12.46
CA VAL A 21 11.06 -43.37 13.36
C VAL A 21 11.62 -41.99 13.01
N ALA A 22 12.92 -41.90 12.66
CA ALA A 22 13.56 -40.65 12.27
C ALA A 22 12.95 -40.07 10.98
N GLN A 23 12.59 -40.92 10.03
CA GLN A 23 11.93 -40.48 8.80
C GLN A 23 10.52 -39.94 9.09
N GLY A 24 9.72 -40.63 9.92
CA GLY A 24 8.40 -40.15 10.33
C GLY A 24 8.47 -38.86 11.16
N ALA A 25 9.40 -38.78 12.10
CA ALA A 25 9.64 -37.57 12.90
C ALA A 25 10.10 -36.39 12.03
N LYS A 26 10.86 -36.63 10.96
CA LYS A 26 11.23 -35.59 10.00
C LYS A 26 10.01 -35.05 9.26
N ASP A 27 9.13 -35.92 8.76
CA ASP A 27 7.93 -35.50 8.02
C ASP A 27 6.96 -34.72 8.93
N GLU A 28 6.83 -35.15 10.20
CA GLU A 28 6.06 -34.43 11.22
C GLU A 28 6.68 -33.07 11.58
N ALA A 29 8.01 -33.02 11.73
CA ALA A 29 8.74 -31.77 11.99
C ALA A 29 8.62 -30.79 10.82
N GLU A 30 8.72 -31.25 9.57
CA GLU A 30 8.52 -30.39 8.40
C GLU A 30 7.11 -29.82 8.35
N THR A 31 6.10 -30.62 8.69
CA THR A 31 4.70 -30.18 8.71
C THR A 31 4.45 -29.16 9.83
N ALA A 32 4.99 -29.40 11.02
CA ALA A 32 4.91 -28.47 12.14
C ALA A 32 5.65 -27.14 11.84
N MET A 33 6.83 -27.22 11.21
CA MET A 33 7.61 -26.06 10.79
C MET A 33 6.84 -25.20 9.78
N LYS A 34 6.22 -25.80 8.76
CA LYS A 34 5.40 -25.08 7.76
C LYS A 34 4.23 -24.37 8.42
N SER A 35 3.48 -25.08 9.26
CA SER A 35 2.35 -24.50 10.00
C SER A 35 2.77 -23.34 10.89
N TRP A 36 3.93 -23.45 11.55
CA TRP A 36 4.49 -22.37 12.35
C TRP A 36 4.90 -21.15 11.51
N ILE A 37 5.55 -21.36 10.36
CA ILE A 37 5.91 -20.28 9.44
C ILE A 37 4.66 -19.59 8.88
N ASP A 38 3.65 -20.34 8.47
CA ASP A 38 2.40 -19.77 7.93
C ASP A 38 1.69 -18.91 8.98
N ARG A 39 1.62 -19.40 10.22
CA ARG A 39 1.04 -18.64 11.33
C ARG A 39 1.87 -17.41 11.69
N TRP A 40 3.19 -17.54 11.72
CA TRP A 40 4.09 -16.42 11.94
C TRP A 40 3.94 -15.35 10.85
N LEU A 41 3.85 -15.74 9.57
CA LEU A 41 3.61 -14.81 8.46
C LEU A 41 2.24 -14.15 8.55
N ALA A 42 1.20 -14.88 8.98
CA ALA A 42 -0.13 -14.32 9.19
C ALA A 42 -0.20 -13.33 10.37
N ASP A 43 0.56 -13.57 11.44
CA ASP A 43 0.64 -12.71 12.62
C ASP A 43 1.49 -11.44 12.37
N ARG A 44 2.22 -11.38 11.26
CA ARG A 44 2.95 -10.19 10.84
C ARG A 44 2.06 -9.44 9.87
N ASP A 45 1.77 -8.17 10.17
CA ASP A 45 0.95 -7.26 9.34
C ASP A 45 1.58 -6.99 7.95
N PHE A 46 1.65 -8.01 7.10
CA PHE A 46 2.16 -7.89 5.75
C PHE A 46 1.07 -7.42 4.81
N VAL A 47 1.38 -6.41 4.01
CA VAL A 47 0.50 -5.97 2.93
C VAL A 47 0.64 -6.96 1.80
N THR A 48 -0.48 -7.57 1.40
CA THR A 48 -0.46 -8.49 0.26
C THR A 48 -0.11 -7.73 -1.02
N ARG A 49 0.41 -8.45 -2.02
CA ARG A 49 0.73 -7.86 -3.33
C ARG A 49 -0.49 -7.17 -3.95
N GLU A 50 -1.66 -7.79 -3.81
CA GLU A 50 -2.92 -7.29 -4.35
C GLU A 50 -3.38 -6.00 -3.67
N GLU A 51 -3.37 -5.95 -2.33
CA GLU A 51 -3.70 -4.73 -1.58
C GLU A 51 -2.74 -3.59 -1.92
N PHE A 52 -1.44 -3.89 -2.04
CA PHE A 52 -0.44 -2.92 -2.46
C PHE A 52 -0.75 -2.36 -3.86
N ASP A 53 -1.04 -3.23 -4.81
CA ASP A 53 -1.33 -2.83 -6.19
C ASP A 53 -2.64 -2.03 -6.27
N ALA A 54 -3.67 -2.40 -5.49
CA ALA A 54 -4.93 -1.67 -5.38
C ALA A 54 -4.72 -0.24 -4.82
N VAL A 55 -3.99 -0.11 -3.71
CA VAL A 55 -3.69 1.20 -3.11
C VAL A 55 -2.81 2.04 -4.03
N LYS A 56 -1.83 1.42 -4.72
CA LYS A 56 -1.00 2.11 -5.71
C LYS A 56 -1.83 2.69 -6.85
N ALA A 57 -2.75 1.91 -7.42
CA ALA A 57 -3.65 2.38 -8.46
C ALA A 57 -4.56 3.52 -7.97
N MET A 58 -5.11 3.39 -6.76
CA MET A 58 -5.91 4.45 -6.12
C MET A 58 -5.09 5.73 -5.91
N ALA A 59 -3.86 5.62 -5.42
CA ALA A 59 -2.99 6.77 -5.18
C ALA A 59 -2.62 7.49 -6.48
N GLN A 60 -2.34 6.74 -7.55
CA GLN A 60 -2.07 7.31 -8.87
C GLN A 60 -3.29 8.06 -9.41
N LYS A 61 -4.48 7.45 -9.36
CA LYS A 61 -5.73 8.08 -9.78
C LYS A 61 -6.01 9.35 -8.98
N ALA A 62 -5.85 9.30 -7.66
CA ALA A 62 -6.06 10.43 -6.78
C ALA A 62 -5.11 11.60 -7.11
N ARG A 63 -3.85 11.33 -7.47
CA ARG A 63 -2.90 12.39 -7.88
C ARG A 63 -3.32 13.07 -9.17
N VAL A 64 -3.71 12.29 -10.18
CA VAL A 64 -4.20 12.83 -11.46
C VAL A 64 -5.46 13.67 -11.25
N GLU A 65 -6.41 13.18 -10.46
CA GLU A 65 -7.63 13.92 -10.15
C GLU A 65 -7.35 15.17 -9.31
N ASN A 66 -6.38 15.13 -8.41
CA ASN A 66 -5.97 16.29 -7.62
C ASN A 66 -5.41 17.41 -8.50
N ASP A 67 -4.52 17.08 -9.44
CA ASP A 67 -3.96 18.05 -10.39
C ASP A 67 -5.05 18.68 -11.25
N ALA A 68 -6.01 17.88 -11.73
CA ALA A 68 -7.16 18.37 -12.49
C ALA A 68 -8.07 19.29 -11.66
N LEU A 69 -8.29 18.97 -10.38
CA LEU A 69 -9.07 19.80 -9.46
C LEU A 69 -8.35 21.11 -9.14
N MET A 70 -7.04 21.10 -8.91
CA MET A 70 -6.24 22.32 -8.70
C MET A 70 -6.38 23.26 -9.90
N ALA A 71 -6.20 22.75 -11.13
CA ALA A 71 -6.36 23.55 -12.34
C ALA A 71 -7.78 24.16 -12.47
N ARG A 72 -8.82 23.44 -12.04
CA ARG A 72 -10.19 23.98 -12.01
C ARG A 72 -10.37 25.07 -10.96
N ILE A 73 -9.78 24.89 -9.78
CA ILE A 73 -9.83 25.89 -8.70
C ILE A 73 -9.14 27.17 -9.18
N ASP A 74 -7.93 27.08 -9.74
CA ASP A 74 -7.19 28.24 -10.25
C ASP A 74 -7.99 29.02 -11.31
N ALA A 75 -8.64 28.31 -12.23
CA ALA A 75 -9.48 28.93 -13.25
C ALA A 75 -10.70 29.66 -12.66
N LEU A 76 -11.34 29.06 -11.66
CA LEU A 76 -12.48 29.67 -10.97
C LEU A 76 -12.05 30.88 -10.14
N GLU A 77 -10.91 30.80 -9.44
CA GLU A 77 -10.36 31.91 -8.66
C GLU A 77 -9.97 33.08 -9.57
N ALA A 78 -9.37 32.80 -10.73
CA ALA A 78 -9.07 33.82 -11.74
C ALA A 78 -10.34 34.51 -12.26
N ALA A 79 -11.41 33.74 -12.49
CA ALA A 79 -12.71 34.27 -12.95
C ALA A 79 -13.46 35.05 -11.87
N ALA A 80 -13.31 34.66 -10.60
CA ALA A 80 -13.94 35.33 -9.45
C ALA A 80 -13.24 36.63 -9.05
N LYS A 81 -12.03 36.89 -9.55
CA LYS A 81 -11.29 38.11 -9.24
C LYS A 81 -12.06 39.33 -9.79
N PRO A 82 -12.50 40.27 -8.95
CA PRO A 82 -13.29 41.40 -9.40
C PRO A 82 -12.46 42.25 -10.35
N THR A 83 -12.86 42.30 -11.63
CA THR A 83 -12.32 43.28 -12.58
C THR A 83 -12.50 44.67 -11.99
N PRO A 84 -11.46 45.52 -11.96
CA PRO A 84 -11.60 46.88 -11.47
C PRO A 84 -12.68 47.56 -12.31
N ARG A 85 -13.82 47.85 -11.68
CA ARG A 85 -14.90 48.63 -12.28
C ARG A 85 -14.26 49.93 -12.74
N LYS A 86 -14.08 50.06 -14.07
CA LYS A 86 -13.49 51.23 -14.72
C LYS A 86 -14.18 52.46 -14.10
N ALA A 87 -13.43 53.18 -13.27
CA ALA A 87 -13.96 54.32 -12.52
C ALA A 87 -14.67 55.24 -13.51
N ALA A 88 -15.90 55.60 -13.15
CA ALA A 88 -16.82 56.40 -13.95
C ALA A 88 -16.08 57.44 -14.80
N ALA A 89 -16.29 57.38 -16.12
CA ALA A 89 -15.95 58.47 -17.01
C ALA A 89 -16.68 59.72 -16.50
N LYS A 90 -15.95 60.59 -15.80
CA LYS A 90 -16.44 61.89 -15.32
C LYS A 90 -16.91 62.68 -16.53
N LYS A 91 -18.22 62.77 -16.73
CA LYS A 91 -18.84 63.73 -17.66
C LYS A 91 -18.45 65.14 -17.17
N PRO A 92 -17.79 65.98 -17.99
CA PRO A 92 -17.43 67.32 -17.54
C PRO A 92 -18.74 68.10 -17.34
N ALA A 93 -18.92 68.64 -16.14
CA ALA A 93 -20.04 69.48 -15.79
C ALA A 93 -20.07 70.70 -16.72
N ALA A 94 -21.11 70.79 -17.55
CA ALA A 94 -21.38 71.97 -18.35
C ALA A 94 -21.63 73.16 -17.41
N LYS A 95 -20.70 74.11 -17.41
CA LYS A 95 -20.83 75.40 -16.71
C LYS A 95 -22.07 76.12 -17.25
N LYS A 96 -23.07 76.30 -16.39
CA LYS A 96 -24.22 77.18 -16.62
C LYS A 96 -23.71 78.63 -16.65
N PRO A 97 -23.88 79.41 -17.72
CA PRO A 97 -23.59 80.83 -17.64
C PRO A 97 -24.68 81.50 -16.80
N ALA A 98 -24.24 82.24 -15.80
CA ALA A 98 -25.07 83.08 -14.97
C ALA A 98 -25.73 84.18 -15.82
N ALA A 99 -27.01 84.43 -15.56
CA ALA A 99 -27.74 85.58 -16.08
C ALA A 99 -27.07 86.89 -15.65
N LYS A 100 -27.04 87.90 -16.53
CA LYS A 100 -27.13 89.32 -16.15
C LYS A 100 -27.39 90.24 -17.35
N LYS A 101 -28.45 91.04 -17.18
CA LYS A 101 -28.93 92.24 -17.89
C LYS A 101 -29.60 92.04 -19.24
#